data_AF-A0A842V8J3-F1
#
_entry.id   AF-A0A842V8J3-F1
#
_cell.length_a   1.000
_cell.length_b   1.000
_cell.length_c   1.000
_cell.angle_alpha   90.00
_cell.angle_beta   90.00
_cell.angle_gamma   90.00
#
_symmetry.space_group_name_H-M   'P 1'
#
loop_
_entity.id
_entity.type
_entity.pdbx_description
1 polymer ?
#
loop_
_entity_poly.entity_id
_entity_poly.type
_entity_poly.pdbx_seq_one_letter_code
_entity_poly.pdbx_strand_id
1 'polypeptide(L)' 'MLDKRIEELLKKEFPFINSLILEEFFMKMETMNIINVFRVSKTKKMIVFNKNSKIINSQIIDDLR' A
#
# COMPACT_ATOMS: atom_id res chain seq x y z
N MET A 1 12.18 5.99 -4.34
CA MET A 1 12.21 4.55 -4.68
C MET A 1 11.57 3.76 -3.56
N LEU A 2 10.46 3.11 -3.88
CA LEU A 2 9.84 2.09 -3.05
C LEU A 2 10.71 0.83 -3.02
N ASP A 3 10.60 0.06 -1.94
CA ASP A 3 11.44 -1.11 -1.71
C ASP A 3 11.16 -2.19 -2.78
N LYS A 4 12.17 -2.55 -3.58
CA LYS A 4 12.07 -3.54 -4.68
C LYS A 4 11.50 -4.88 -4.22
N ARG A 5 11.66 -5.22 -2.93
CA ARG A 5 11.17 -6.47 -2.36
C ARG A 5 9.65 -6.61 -2.43
N ILE A 6 8.91 -5.52 -2.25
CA ILE A 6 7.43 -5.55 -2.34
C ILE A 6 7.00 -5.80 -3.79
N GLU A 7 7.66 -5.14 -4.74
CA GLU A 7 7.41 -5.36 -6.16
C GLU A 7 7.66 -6.82 -6.56
N GLU A 8 8.79 -7.39 -6.14
CA GLU A 8 9.14 -8.80 -6.42
C GLU A 8 8.15 -9.80 -5.82
N LEU A 9 7.66 -9.53 -4.59
CA LEU A 9 6.65 -10.38 -3.95
C LEU A 9 5.32 -10.34 -4.71
N LEU A 10 4.85 -9.14 -5.05
CA LEU A 10 3.56 -8.96 -5.70
C LEU A 10 3.57 -9.39 -7.17
N LYS A 11 4.70 -9.26 -7.87
CA LYS A 11 4.84 -9.73 -9.26
C LYS A 11 4.57 -11.21 -9.44
N LYS A 12 4.72 -12.03 -8.39
CA LYS A 12 4.42 -13.47 -8.44
C LYS A 12 2.94 -13.76 -8.67
N GLU A 13 2.07 -12.93 -8.11
CA GLU A 13 0.61 -13.08 -8.22
C GLU A 13 0.01 -12.10 -9.23
N PHE A 14 0.64 -10.95 -9.43
CA PHE A 14 0.16 -9.85 -10.28
C PHE A 14 1.29 -9.38 -11.24
N PRO A 15 1.46 -10.00 -12.42
CA PRO A 15 2.59 -9.76 -13.31
C PRO A 15 2.73 -8.32 -13.83
N PHE A 16 1.63 -7.57 -13.83
CA PHE A 16 1.55 -6.19 -14.30
C PHE A 16 2.05 -5.16 -13.26
N ILE A 17 2.29 -5.59 -12.01
CA ILE A 17 2.75 -4.68 -10.96
C ILE A 17 4.19 -4.21 -11.23
N ASN A 18 4.41 -2.92 -11.08
CA ASN A 18 5.72 -2.27 -11.13
C ASN A 18 5.80 -1.18 -10.06
N SER A 19 7.01 -0.65 -9.84
CA SER A 19 7.25 0.39 -8.81
C SER A 19 6.40 1.65 -8.96
N LEU A 20 6.09 2.10 -10.18
CA LEU A 20 5.25 3.27 -10.43
C LEU A 20 3.82 3.04 -9.94
N ILE A 21 3.23 1.92 -10.37
CA ILE A 21 1.88 1.50 -9.96
C ILE A 21 1.79 1.33 -8.45
N LEU A 22 2.82 0.72 -7.83
CA LEU A 22 2.86 0.57 -6.37
C LEU A 22 2.92 1.92 -5.65
N GLU A 23 3.69 2.87 -6.16
CA GLU A 23 3.76 4.20 -5.57
C GLU A 23 2.42 4.93 -5.66
N GLU A 24 1.71 4.82 -6.79
CA GLU A 24 0.33 5.32 -6.92
C GLU A 24 -0.63 4.66 -5.93
N PHE A 25 -0.58 3.33 -5.78
CA PHE A 25 -1.42 2.62 -4.82
C PHE A 25 -1.15 3.05 -3.38
N PHE A 26 0.12 3.14 -2.98
CA PHE A 26 0.46 3.55 -1.62
C PHE A 26 0.07 5.00 -1.36
N MET A 27 0.23 5.91 -2.33
CA MET A 27 -0.27 7.28 -2.22
C MET A 27 -1.80 7.30 -2.04
N LYS A 28 -2.55 6.52 -2.83
CA LYS A 28 -4.01 6.42 -2.70
C LYS A 28 -4.44 5.85 -1.34
N MET A 29 -3.76 4.82 -0.85
CA MET A 29 -4.05 4.24 0.46
C MET A 29 -3.72 5.20 1.61
N GLU A 30 -2.66 6.00 1.46
CA GLU A 30 -2.28 7.02 2.43
C GLU A 30 -3.29 8.18 2.45
N THR A 31 -3.75 8.66 1.28
CA THR A 31 -4.80 9.70 1.22
C THR A 31 -6.14 9.22 1.77
N MET A 32 -6.45 7.93 1.62
CA MET A 32 -7.61 7.28 2.23
C MET A 32 -7.42 6.99 3.73
N ASN A 33 -6.28 7.37 4.32
CA ASN A 33 -5.95 7.16 5.74
C ASN A 33 -5.96 5.66 6.17
N ILE A 34 -5.73 4.75 5.20
CA ILE A 34 -5.64 3.30 5.42
C ILE A 34 -4.27 2.94 5.99
N ILE A 35 -3.23 3.58 5.45
CA ILE A 35 -1.84 3.37 5.84
C ILE A 35 -1.17 4.72 6.14
N ASN A 36 -0.10 4.67 6.91
CA ASN A 36 0.84 5.77 7.10
C ASN A 36 2.22 5.36 6.58
N VAL A 37 2.88 6.22 5.79
CA VAL A 37 4.21 5.95 5.26
C VAL A 37 5.25 6.83 5.95
N PHE A 38 6.08 6.24 6.80
CA PHE A 38 7.16 6.93 7.49
C PHE A 38 8.49 6.76 6.77
N ARG A 39 9.23 7.85 6.58
CA ARG A 39 10.61 7.77 6.09
C ARG A 39 11.55 7.40 7.23
N VAL A 40 12.16 6.21 7.15
CA VAL A 40 13.14 5.73 8.15
C VAL A 40 14.56 6.12 7.76
N SER A 41 14.87 6.12 6.46
CA SER A 41 16.17 6.55 5.93
C SER A 41 16.04 7.15 4.54
N LYS A 42 17.18 7.49 3.89
CA LYS A 42 17.16 7.99 2.51
C LYS A 42 16.46 7.02 1.54
N THR A 43 16.63 5.71 1.75
CA THR A 43 16.15 4.62 0.87
C THR A 43 15.09 3.73 1.52
N LYS A 44 14.86 3.85 2.83
CA LYS A 44 13.95 2.98 3.58
C LYS A 44 12.70 3.75 4.02
N LYS A 45 11.54 3.23 3.67
CA LYS A 45 10.23 3.67 4.15
C LYS A 45 9.62 2.55 5.00
N MET A 46 8.85 2.91 6.01
CA MET A 46 8.06 2.00 6.85
C MET A 46 6.59 2.29 6.59
N ILE A 47 5.84 1.25 6.26
CA ILE A 47 4.40 1.34 6.02
C ILE A 47 3.69 0.76 7.24
N VAL A 48 2.83 1.55 7.87
CA VAL A 48 2.08 1.16 9.06
C VAL A 48 0.59 1.20 8.74
N PHE A 49 -0.11 0.10 9.01
CA PHE A 49 -1.55 0.04 8.84
C PHE A 49 -2.27 0.84 9.94
N ASN A 50 -3.23 1.67 9.55
CA ASN A 50 -4.04 2.42 10.49
C ASN A 50 -5.11 1.50 11.10
N LYS A 51 -5.08 1.30 12.43
CA LYS A 51 -6.01 0.40 13.14
C LYS A 51 -7.47 0.89 13.17
N ASN A 52 -7.70 2.17 12.89
CA ASN A 52 -9.06 2.75 12.77
C ASN A 52 -9.70 2.52 11.39
N SER A 53 -9.01 1.83 10.48
CA SER A 53 -9.54 1.41 9.17
C SER A 53 -10.66 0.36 9.24
N LYS A 54 -11.16 -0.02 10.43
CA LYS A 54 -12.32 -0.93 10.56
C LYS A 54 -13.52 -0.47 9.72
N ILE A 55 -13.71 0.84 9.57
CA ILE A 55 -14.74 1.45 8.71
C ILE A 55 -14.44 1.24 7.21
N ILE A 56 -13.16 1.25 6.84
CA ILE A 56 -12.72 1.08 5.45
C ILE A 56 -12.81 -0.40 5.05
N ASN A 57 -12.47 -1.33 5.96
CA ASN A 57 -12.65 -2.75 5.70
C ASN A 57 -14.13 -3.13 5.53
N SER A 58 -15.05 -2.55 6.31
CA SER A 58 -16.48 -2.82 6.09
C SER A 58 -16.96 -2.27 4.74
N GLN A 59 -16.57 -1.05 4.38
CA GLN A 59 -16.99 -0.46 3.09
C GLN A 59 -16.38 -1.17 1.88
N ILE A 60 -15.10 -1.53 1.92
CA ILE A 60 -14.45 -2.24 0.80
C ILE A 60 -14.99 -3.67 0.66
N ILE A 61 -15.27 -4.37 1.77
CA ILE A 61 -15.86 -5.71 1.73
C ILE A 61 -17.31 -5.66 1.25
N ASP A 62 -18.08 -4.67 1.67
CA ASP A 62 -19.47 -4.50 1.25
C ASP A 62 -19.57 -4.07 -0.22
N ASP A 63 -18.64 -3.24 -0.74
CA ASP A 63 -18.58 -2.85 -2.16
C ASP A 63 -18.07 -3.99 -3.08
N LEU A 64 -17.42 -5.02 -2.51
CA LEU A 64 -16.96 -6.21 -3.23
C LEU A 64 -17.97 -7.38 -3.18
N ARG A 65 -19.13 -7.19 -2.53
CA ARG A 65 -20.22 -8.17 -2.42
C ARG A 65 -21.34 -7.90 -3.42
#